data_AF-A0A183BDT6-F1
#
_entry.id   AF-A0A183BDT6-F1
#
_cell.length_a   1.000
_cell.length_b   1.000
_cell.length_c   1.000
_cell.angle_alpha   90.00
_cell.angle_beta   90.00
_cell.angle_gamma   90.00
#
_symmetry.space_group_name_H-M   'P 1'
#
loop_
_entity.id
_entity.type
_entity.pdbx_description
1 polymer ?
#
loop_
_entity_poly.entity_id
_entity_poly.type
_entity_poly.pdbx_seq_one_letter_code
_entity_poly.pdbx_strand_id
1 'polypeptide(L)'
;MRAVESIGKLATRWTHLRDLYFEEADSLEVDLVIACDVPKAHWVLDRRLGGRKEPYAARTMFGWTLFGPPHATNRKPLSVNFTSITANNDTIEKALQMIYDNEFDDLNDQKGGPSVEDNQALAIVETETRCQPDRFEVPLPWRTGYD
;
A
#
# COMPACT_ATOMS: atom_id res chain seq x y z
N MET A 1 -1.28 10.20 -26.81
CA MET A 1 -0.50 9.52 -25.76
C MET A 1 0.82 9.07 -26.34
N ARG A 2 1.96 9.32 -25.66
CA ARG A 2 3.27 8.80 -26.10
C ARG A 2 3.37 7.34 -25.70
N ALA A 3 3.81 6.47 -26.61
CA ALA A 3 4.12 5.09 -26.28
C ALA A 3 5.19 5.06 -25.17
N VAL A 4 4.91 4.38 -24.07
CA VAL A 4 5.87 4.13 -23.00
C VAL A 4 6.75 2.97 -23.45
N GLU A 5 8.07 3.14 -23.35
CA GLU A 5 9.01 2.07 -23.67
C GLU A 5 8.91 0.96 -22.63
N SER A 6 8.87 -0.29 -23.09
CA SER A 6 8.88 -1.48 -22.23
C SER A 6 10.02 -1.45 -21.21
N ILE A 7 9.73 -1.92 -19.99
CA ILE A 7 10.74 -2.06 -18.91
C ILE A 7 11.87 -2.99 -19.35
N GLY A 8 11.55 -4.09 -20.02
CA GLY A 8 12.55 -5.02 -20.56
C GLY A 8 13.48 -4.33 -21.55
N LYS A 9 12.95 -3.52 -22.48
CA LYS A 9 13.77 -2.73 -23.41
C LYS A 9 14.62 -1.69 -22.69
N LEU A 10 14.05 -0.98 -21.72
CA LEU A 10 14.79 0.00 -20.91
C LEU A 10 15.98 -0.63 -20.18
N ALA A 11 15.77 -1.79 -19.55
CA ALA A 11 16.78 -2.50 -18.78
C ALA A 11 18.02 -2.87 -19.60
N THR A 12 17.88 -3.08 -20.91
CA THR A 12 19.01 -3.43 -21.80
C THR A 12 20.10 -2.38 -21.88
N ARG A 13 19.80 -1.13 -21.48
CA ARG A 13 20.76 -0.02 -21.45
C ARG A 13 21.86 -0.20 -20.39
N TRP A 14 21.61 -1.01 -19.38
CA TRP A 14 22.56 -1.27 -18.30
C TRP A 14 23.07 -2.70 -18.31
N THR A 15 24.37 -2.84 -18.21
CA THR A 15 25.03 -4.14 -18.39
C THR A 15 24.62 -5.16 -17.35
N HIS A 16 24.39 -4.73 -16.10
CA HIS A 16 23.99 -5.56 -14.96
C HIS A 16 22.52 -5.97 -14.95
N LEU A 17 21.70 -5.43 -15.86
CA LEU A 17 20.25 -5.72 -15.96
C LEU A 17 19.88 -6.48 -17.24
N ARG A 18 20.83 -6.67 -18.18
CA ARG A 18 20.58 -7.24 -19.50
C ARG A 18 20.11 -8.70 -19.49
N ASP A 19 20.47 -9.44 -18.46
CA ASP A 19 20.11 -10.85 -18.28
C ASP A 19 18.80 -11.03 -17.50
N LEU A 20 18.14 -9.94 -17.08
CA LEU A 20 16.89 -9.99 -16.35
C LEU A 20 15.70 -10.00 -17.30
N TYR A 21 14.73 -10.86 -16.99
CA TYR A 21 13.43 -10.88 -17.64
C TYR A 21 12.42 -10.11 -16.79
N PHE A 22 11.69 -9.20 -17.44
CA PHE A 22 10.59 -8.44 -16.85
C PHE A 22 9.32 -8.81 -17.59
N GLU A 23 8.31 -9.25 -16.85
CA GLU A 23 6.98 -9.44 -17.39
C GLU A 23 6.36 -8.07 -17.67
N GLU A 24 5.80 -7.91 -18.87
CA GLU A 24 5.08 -6.69 -19.26
C GLU A 24 3.61 -6.88 -18.94
N ALA A 25 3.01 -5.91 -18.27
CA ALA A 25 1.58 -5.90 -18.03
C ALA A 25 0.83 -5.57 -19.33
N ASP A 26 -0.22 -6.33 -19.63
CA ASP A 26 -1.10 -6.10 -20.78
C ASP A 26 -2.00 -4.86 -20.59
N SER A 27 -2.09 -4.36 -19.36
CA SER A 27 -2.88 -3.20 -18.95
C SER A 27 -2.06 -2.22 -18.10
N LEU A 28 -2.48 -0.96 -18.08
CA LEU A 28 -1.98 0.05 -17.14
C LEU A 28 -2.81 0.10 -15.84
N GLU A 29 -3.84 -0.73 -15.75
CA GLU A 29 -4.63 -0.91 -14.53
C GLU A 29 -3.81 -1.61 -13.45
N VAL A 30 -4.09 -1.28 -12.19
CA VAL A 30 -3.39 -1.87 -11.04
C VAL A 30 -4.07 -3.18 -10.68
N ASP A 31 -3.39 -4.30 -10.91
CA ASP A 31 -3.93 -5.63 -10.62
C ASP A 31 -3.81 -6.04 -9.13
N LEU A 32 -2.80 -5.52 -8.43
CA LEU A 32 -2.49 -5.93 -7.05
C LEU A 32 -1.82 -4.79 -6.27
N VAL A 33 -2.33 -4.52 -5.07
CA VAL A 33 -1.70 -3.65 -4.08
C VAL A 33 -1.18 -4.50 -2.91
N ILE A 34 0.10 -4.35 -2.57
CA ILE A 34 0.73 -5.07 -1.46
C ILE A 34 1.02 -4.08 -0.35
N ALA A 35 0.28 -4.21 0.76
CA ALA A 35 0.50 -3.42 1.95
C ALA A 35 1.84 -3.76 2.64
N CYS A 36 2.34 -2.84 3.47
CA CYS A 36 3.63 -2.97 4.16
C CYS A 36 3.59 -3.93 5.37
N ASP A 37 2.39 -4.34 5.81
CA ASP A 37 2.15 -5.28 6.91
C ASP A 37 2.40 -6.75 6.53
N VAL A 38 2.75 -7.03 5.27
CA VAL A 38 3.24 -8.32 4.79
C VAL A 38 4.75 -8.28 4.46
N PRO A 39 5.67 -8.24 5.46
CA PRO A 39 7.12 -8.18 5.21
C PRO A 39 7.65 -9.28 4.30
N LYS A 40 7.03 -10.46 4.34
CA LYS A 40 7.39 -11.62 3.53
C LYS A 40 7.25 -11.36 2.02
N ALA A 41 6.27 -10.56 1.63
CA ALA A 41 6.06 -10.15 0.24
C ALA A 41 7.22 -9.27 -0.28
N HIS A 42 7.87 -8.54 0.63
CA HIS A 42 8.95 -7.60 0.35
C HIS A 42 10.36 -8.19 0.50
N TRP A 43 10.47 -9.49 0.81
CA TRP A 43 11.77 -10.15 0.92
C TRP A 43 12.51 -10.16 -0.42
N VAL A 44 13.71 -9.60 -0.41
CA VAL A 44 14.60 -9.58 -1.56
C VAL A 44 15.34 -10.92 -1.64
N LEU A 45 14.94 -11.74 -2.61
CA LEU A 45 15.54 -13.03 -2.91
C LEU A 45 16.84 -12.90 -3.71
N ASP A 46 16.97 -11.85 -4.52
CA ASP A 46 18.17 -11.53 -5.30
C ASP A 46 18.21 -10.02 -5.62
N ARG A 47 19.40 -9.46 -5.86
CA ARG A 47 19.61 -8.05 -6.20
C ARG A 47 20.68 -7.89 -7.29
N ARG A 48 20.38 -7.08 -8.31
CA ARG A 48 21.35 -6.62 -9.31
C ARG A 48 21.61 -5.14 -9.12
N LEU A 49 22.81 -4.82 -8.67
CA LEU A 49 23.23 -3.47 -8.38
C LEU A 49 23.93 -2.85 -9.57
N GLY A 50 23.60 -1.59 -9.84
CA GLY A 50 24.34 -0.74 -10.76
C GLY A 50 25.36 0.13 -10.03
N GLY A 51 26.04 0.96 -10.82
CA GLY A 51 26.88 2.04 -10.34
C GLY A 51 26.08 3.20 -9.73
N ARG A 52 26.80 4.27 -9.39
CA ARG A 52 26.19 5.48 -8.80
C ARG A 52 25.20 6.12 -9.78
N LYS A 53 23.95 6.33 -9.33
CA LYS A 53 22.81 6.89 -10.10
C LYS A 53 22.29 5.98 -11.23
N GLU A 54 22.73 4.73 -11.29
CA GLU A 54 22.13 3.74 -12.17
C GLU A 54 20.96 3.06 -11.45
N PRO A 55 19.95 2.59 -12.19
CA PRO A 55 18.91 1.78 -11.62
C PRO A 55 19.47 0.44 -11.13
N TYR A 56 18.76 -0.17 -10.18
CA TYR A 56 19.04 -1.50 -9.68
C TYR A 56 17.76 -2.33 -9.76
N ALA A 57 17.89 -3.65 -9.73
CA ALA A 57 16.73 -4.53 -9.69
C ALA A 57 16.77 -5.42 -8.45
N ALA A 58 15.60 -5.73 -7.90
CA ALA A 58 15.45 -6.71 -6.84
C ALA A 58 14.42 -7.76 -7.26
N ARG A 59 14.68 -9.01 -6.91
CA ARG A 59 13.77 -10.12 -7.14
C ARG A 59 13.04 -10.43 -5.84
N THR A 60 11.72 -10.35 -5.86
CA THR A 60 10.86 -10.84 -4.78
C THR A 60 10.19 -12.14 -5.21
N MET A 61 9.23 -12.63 -4.42
CA MET A 61 8.39 -13.75 -4.83
C MET A 61 7.51 -13.44 -6.06
N PHE A 62 7.31 -12.16 -6.41
CA PHE A 62 6.51 -11.72 -7.55
C PHE A 62 7.36 -11.45 -8.81
N GLY A 63 8.65 -11.77 -8.80
CA GLY A 63 9.55 -11.56 -9.93
C GLY A 63 10.47 -10.36 -9.76
N TRP A 64 11.02 -9.87 -10.88
CA TRP A 64 12.00 -8.79 -10.89
C TRP A 64 11.33 -7.42 -10.95
N THR A 65 11.71 -6.53 -10.03
CA THR A 65 11.28 -5.14 -10.02
C THR A 65 12.48 -4.23 -10.26
N LEU A 66 12.32 -3.25 -11.16
CA LEU A 66 13.32 -2.24 -11.48
C LEU A 66 13.13 -0.99 -10.61
N PHE A 67 14.19 -0.53 -9.96
CA PHE A 67 14.19 0.62 -9.07
C PHE A 67 15.13 1.72 -9.59
N GLY A 68 14.70 2.96 -9.42
CA GLY A 68 15.49 4.13 -9.78
C GLY A 68 15.15 4.69 -11.16
N PRO A 69 15.76 5.83 -11.52
CA PRO A 69 15.38 6.56 -12.73
C PRO A 69 15.83 5.81 -13.99
N PRO A 70 14.93 5.55 -14.95
CA PRO A 70 15.27 4.89 -16.21
C PRO A 70 16.02 5.82 -17.20
N HIS A 71 16.37 7.05 -16.79
CA HIS A 71 17.06 8.03 -17.64
C HIS A 71 18.21 8.67 -16.87
N ALA A 72 19.44 8.46 -17.34
CA ALA A 72 20.63 9.06 -16.73
C ALA A 72 20.79 10.57 -17.04
N THR A 73 20.03 11.17 -17.97
CA THR A 73 20.41 12.49 -18.52
C THR A 73 19.30 13.50 -18.82
N ASN A 74 18.02 13.25 -18.57
CA ASN A 74 17.01 14.30 -18.75
C ASN A 74 16.41 14.71 -17.40
N ARG A 75 16.92 15.82 -16.86
CA ARG A 75 16.18 16.63 -15.90
C ARG A 75 14.89 17.10 -16.58
N LYS A 76 13.86 16.27 -16.56
CA LYS A 76 12.49 16.78 -16.69
C LYS A 76 12.31 17.83 -15.58
N PRO A 77 11.60 18.95 -15.83
CA PRO A 77 11.28 19.86 -14.75
C PRO A 77 10.66 19.04 -13.62
N LEU A 78 11.21 19.21 -12.42
CA LEU A 78 10.68 18.63 -11.20
C LEU A 78 9.21 19.06 -11.13
N SER A 79 8.29 18.15 -11.46
CA SER A 79 6.87 18.35 -11.21
C SER A 79 6.68 18.07 -9.73
N VAL A 80 6.77 19.13 -8.93
CA VAL A 80 6.25 19.13 -7.57
C VAL A 80 4.78 19.49 -7.70
N ASN A 81 3.87 18.60 -7.34
CA ASN A 81 2.49 18.99 -7.12
C ASN A 81 2.47 19.89 -5.87
N PHE A 82 2.43 21.20 -6.09
CA PHE A 82 2.11 22.15 -5.03
C PHE A 82 0.59 22.17 -4.90
N THR A 83 0.06 21.61 -3.83
CA THR A 83 -1.31 21.88 -3.41
C THR A 83 -1.32 23.30 -2.83
N SER A 84 -1.51 24.29 -3.70
CA SER A 84 -1.85 25.64 -3.26
C SER A 84 -3.18 25.56 -2.55
N ILE A 85 -3.22 25.94 -1.28
CA ILE A 85 -4.43 26.11 -0.47
C ILE A 85 -5.14 27.36 -1.01
N THR A 86 -5.69 27.28 -2.21
CA THR A 86 -6.67 28.25 -2.70
C THR A 86 -8.03 27.71 -2.33
N ALA A 87 -8.66 28.40 -1.37
CA ALA A 87 -9.97 28.13 -0.82
C ALA A 87 -11.00 27.79 -1.90
N ASN A 88 -11.19 26.49 -2.13
CA ASN A 88 -12.34 25.79 -2.69
C ASN A 88 -11.94 24.30 -2.72
N ASN A 89 -12.10 23.66 -1.56
CA ASN A 89 -11.44 22.42 -1.15
C ASN A 89 -12.08 21.12 -1.69
N ASP A 90 -13.01 21.18 -2.64
CA ASP A 90 -13.69 19.97 -3.15
C ASP A 90 -12.72 18.95 -3.76
N THR A 91 -11.60 19.41 -4.35
CA THR A 91 -10.67 18.54 -5.07
C THR A 91 -9.79 17.72 -4.12
N ILE A 92 -9.37 18.32 -2.99
CA ILE A 92 -8.56 17.62 -1.99
C ILE A 92 -9.45 16.68 -1.18
N GLU A 93 -10.63 17.15 -0.77
CA GLU A 93 -11.60 16.31 -0.09
C GLU A 93 -11.97 15.10 -0.93
N LYS A 94 -12.22 15.26 -2.23
CA LYS A 94 -12.46 14.12 -3.14
C LYS A 94 -11.24 13.21 -3.32
N ALA A 95 -10.02 13.76 -3.37
CA ALA A 95 -8.82 12.96 -3.51
C ALA A 95 -8.56 12.14 -2.23
N LEU A 96 -8.72 12.74 -1.06
CA LEU A 96 -8.66 12.05 0.23
C LEU A 96 -9.77 11.02 0.33
N GLN A 97 -11.00 11.39 -0.03
CA GLN A 97 -12.14 10.48 -0.04
C GLN A 97 -11.88 9.26 -0.93
N MET A 98 -11.37 9.44 -2.16
CA MET A 98 -10.98 8.31 -3.02
C MET A 98 -9.88 7.44 -2.41
N ILE A 99 -8.91 8.02 -1.71
CA ILE A 99 -7.86 7.26 -1.03
C ILE A 99 -8.48 6.43 0.10
N TYR A 100 -9.34 7.02 0.93
CA TYR A 100 -10.03 6.33 2.01
C TYR A 100 -11.00 5.26 1.48
N ASP A 101 -11.83 5.58 0.48
CA ASP A 101 -12.78 4.64 -0.11
C ASP A 101 -12.05 3.42 -0.71
N ASN A 102 -10.91 3.63 -1.38
CA ASN A 102 -10.11 2.53 -1.92
C ASN A 102 -9.34 1.75 -0.85
N GLU A 103 -8.89 2.39 0.24
CA GLU A 103 -8.19 1.70 1.35
C GLU A 103 -9.13 0.88 2.24
N PHE A 104 -10.44 1.18 2.21
CA PHE A 104 -11.45 0.58 3.08
C PHE A 104 -12.64 -0.05 2.31
N ASP A 105 -12.51 -0.36 1.01
CA ASP A 105 -13.60 -0.96 0.22
C ASP A 105 -13.99 -2.38 0.71
N ASP A 106 -13.19 -3.00 1.59
CA ASP A 106 -13.56 -4.19 2.36
C ASP A 106 -14.81 -3.98 3.23
N LEU A 107 -15.21 -2.73 3.50
CA LEU A 107 -16.45 -2.41 4.24
C LEU A 107 -17.72 -2.50 3.38
N ASN A 108 -17.60 -2.56 2.05
CA ASN A 108 -18.74 -2.72 1.15
C ASN A 108 -19.23 -4.17 1.06
N ASP A 109 -18.45 -5.13 1.56
CA ASP A 109 -18.89 -6.52 1.72
C ASP A 109 -19.78 -6.62 2.98
N GLN A 110 -20.96 -6.00 2.92
CA GLN A 110 -22.04 -6.14 3.90
C GLN A 110 -22.66 -7.56 3.91
N LYS A 111 -21.83 -8.60 4.03
CA LYS A 111 -22.26 -9.99 4.15
C LYS A 111 -21.74 -10.74 5.37
N GLY A 112 -20.78 -10.18 6.11
CA GLY A 112 -20.42 -10.68 7.43
C GLY A 112 -21.27 -10.00 8.49
N GLY A 113 -22.25 -10.70 9.07
CA GLY A 113 -22.74 -10.30 10.40
C GLY A 113 -21.58 -10.26 11.41
N PRO A 114 -21.74 -9.57 12.56
CA PRO A 114 -20.70 -9.55 13.59
C PRO A 114 -20.24 -10.97 13.90
N SER A 115 -18.92 -11.16 14.05
CA SER A 115 -18.38 -12.48 14.39
C SER A 115 -18.93 -12.98 15.72
N VAL A 116 -18.80 -14.28 16.00
CA VAL A 116 -19.26 -14.84 17.29
C VAL A 116 -18.52 -14.14 18.44
N GLU A 117 -17.24 -13.87 18.24
CA GLU A 117 -16.37 -13.14 19.14
C GLU A 117 -16.83 -11.69 19.32
N ASP A 118 -17.23 -11.00 18.25
CA ASP A 118 -17.76 -9.63 18.33
C ASP A 118 -19.07 -9.57 19.12
N ASN A 119 -19.97 -10.55 18.91
CA ASN A 119 -21.22 -10.63 19.65
C ASN A 119 -20.97 -10.90 21.15
N GLN A 120 -19.98 -11.74 21.47
CA GLN A 120 -19.59 -11.98 22.87
C GLN A 120 -18.96 -10.74 23.49
N ALA A 121 -18.07 -10.06 22.78
CA ALA A 121 -17.45 -8.83 23.22
C ALA A 121 -18.49 -7.72 23.48
N LEU A 122 -19.45 -7.57 22.57
CA LEU A 122 -20.55 -6.63 22.71
C LEU A 122 -21.42 -6.97 23.92
N ALA A 123 -21.79 -8.23 24.10
CA ALA A 123 -22.59 -8.68 25.24
C ALA A 123 -21.89 -8.39 26.58
N ILE A 124 -20.57 -8.59 26.67
CA ILE A 124 -19.79 -8.26 27.88
C ILE A 124 -19.83 -6.76 28.16
N VAL A 125 -19.58 -5.92 27.16
CA VAL A 125 -19.60 -4.46 27.33
C VAL A 125 -20.98 -3.96 27.73
N GLU A 126 -22.05 -4.43 27.06
CA GLU A 126 -23.41 -4.00 27.38
C GLU A 126 -23.87 -4.44 28.77
N THR A 127 -23.47 -5.64 29.20
CA THR A 127 -23.97 -6.22 30.46
C THR A 127 -23.16 -5.77 31.67
N GLU A 128 -21.83 -5.64 31.56
CA GLU A 128 -20.96 -5.43 32.72
C GLU A 128 -20.40 -4.01 32.84
N THR A 129 -20.74 -3.09 31.93
CA THR A 129 -20.37 -1.67 32.08
C THR A 129 -21.06 -1.07 33.30
N ARG A 130 -20.27 -0.51 34.21
CA ARG A 130 -20.75 0.15 35.43
C ARG A 130 -20.53 1.65 35.33
N CYS A 131 -21.60 2.40 35.50
CA CYS A 131 -21.55 3.83 35.70
C CYS A 131 -21.44 4.13 37.19
N GLN A 132 -20.28 4.57 37.65
CA GLN A 132 -20.06 5.05 39.00
C GLN A 132 -20.14 6.59 39.03
N PRO A 133 -20.37 7.22 40.20
CA PRO A 133 -20.49 8.67 40.29
C PRO A 133 -19.26 9.46 39.81
N ASP A 134 -18.08 8.84 39.85
CA ASP A 134 -16.78 9.45 39.52
C ASP A 134 -16.10 8.85 38.28
N ARG A 135 -16.60 7.70 37.76
CA ARG A 135 -15.99 7.02 36.61
C ARG A 135 -16.94 6.07 35.88
N PHE A 136 -16.55 5.71 34.67
CA PHE A 136 -17.12 4.58 33.94
C PHE A 136 -16.13 3.41 34.00
N GLU A 137 -16.61 2.25 34.42
CA GLU A 137 -15.87 1.00 34.38
C GLU A 137 -16.43 0.16 33.24
N VAL A 138 -15.61 -0.07 32.22
CA VAL A 138 -15.95 -0.94 31.09
C VAL A 138 -15.11 -2.22 31.22
N PRO A 139 -15.72 -3.41 31.21
CA PRO A 139 -14.99 -4.67 31.24
C PRO A 139 -14.11 -4.82 29.98
N LEU A 140 -12.99 -5.54 30.08
CA LEU A 140 -12.17 -5.88 28.91
C LEU A 140 -12.73 -7.14 28.25
N PRO A 141 -13.35 -7.05 27.06
CA PRO A 141 -14.09 -8.18 26.47
C PRO A 141 -13.19 -9.33 26.01
N TRP A 142 -11.88 -9.08 25.87
CA TRP A 142 -10.91 -10.02 25.31
C TRP A 142 -9.94 -10.58 26.36
N ARG A 143 -10.20 -10.33 27.66
CA ARG A 143 -9.31 -10.76 28.75
C ARG A 143 -9.94 -11.91 29.54
N THR A 144 -9.57 -13.14 29.20
CA THR A 144 -9.96 -14.34 29.96
C THR A 144 -8.97 -14.60 31.09
N GLY A 145 -9.34 -14.19 32.31
CA GLY A 145 -8.61 -14.54 33.53
C GLY A 145 -7.33 -13.74 33.76
N TYR A 146 -7.11 -13.38 35.02
CA TYR A 146 -5.78 -13.07 35.54
C TYR A 146 -5.14 -14.41 35.91
N ASP A 147 -4.02 -14.75 35.28
CA ASP A 147 -2.96 -15.50 35.97
C ASP A 147 -2.19 -14.54 36.88
#